data_AF-A0A4P9W492-F1
#
_entry.id   AF-A0A4P9W492-F1
#
_cell.length_a   1.000
_cell.length_b   1.000
_cell.length_c   1.000
_cell.angle_alpha   90.00
_cell.angle_beta   90.00
_cell.angle_gamma   90.00
#
_symmetry.space_group_name_H-M   'P 1'
#
loop_
_entity.id
_entity.type
_entity.pdbx_description
1 polymer ?
#
loop_
_entity_poly.entity_id
_entity_poly.type
_entity_poly.pdbx_seq_one_letter_code
_entity_poly.pdbx_strand_id
1 'polypeptide(L)'
;MPRAGIENRPIPPRRVDDQTTVPFEPDVNGPLLFHPALPSTFSITTIPEAVTPAFDPLPSTHFAMDNQPQERAEELHPQVDDTPANTDIAPSSPSPARNPAPHARPSNPLQGRFLGTDEDPTLGVRTLHAVVCQHLAEAEELLAIARARMRIEDDLSVKLAELGRHSGARGAQQPTSAASAPASPFSPSSAPAASQPPFVSPASMSVFAPPPSSERWSSLSQGLGTAAAMLAGARDSALASLASLTSSSSTSSSSCASVSTNVHVDDESSLRPTLRTLREEYVALAVHHRRHADTLHAAVITPLQTMLDLNRRYLAEKKAEIDTASENIARFTSEVEARKVAHRAKCKIADDEDRKFKYVTGSDDPQPPSSPAPDPIMVGSRALAPNEIYHIADALRRDAKPKSVVTQLGLYEGVCMGSDLVDLLRKRHAGVSPRPDLKGICGELLARRFITPITGPHDAPFAPNLPYCFGRPMLKSGEPPHAKARREVEVAKAELDAAVDAAARAVGGIRALVEGYVEVAGRVERARLTTTRDAVLAIESAQVIAAGQAWKVWAAAGDAGSVGLLQPPPEQDAGLEYIAMKHGMVKLPGKRAEKEEAEAVVPSVVEAVTEEVGRVDDEGQVVG
;
A
#
# COMPACT_ATOMS: atom_id res chain seq x y z
N MET A 1 23.48 -12.86 -55.81
CA MET A 1 22.77 -11.99 -56.77
C MET A 1 21.62 -11.29 -56.05
N PRO A 2 21.31 -10.04 -56.40
CA PRO A 2 21.20 -8.94 -55.43
C PRO A 2 19.79 -8.74 -54.84
N ARG A 3 19.76 -8.31 -53.58
CA ARG A 3 18.59 -7.74 -52.89
C ARG A 3 18.44 -6.27 -53.29
N ALA A 4 17.29 -5.93 -53.87
CA ALA A 4 16.91 -4.55 -54.16
C ALA A 4 16.48 -3.83 -52.87
N GLY A 5 16.98 -2.61 -52.69
CA GLY A 5 16.69 -1.72 -51.58
C GLY A 5 15.31 -1.08 -51.69
N ILE A 6 14.70 -0.83 -50.53
CA ILE A 6 13.50 -0.02 -50.38
C ILE A 6 13.94 1.28 -49.70
N GLU A 7 13.79 2.38 -50.44
CA GLU A 7 14.03 3.74 -49.97
C GLU A 7 12.96 4.17 -48.96
N ASN A 8 13.39 4.59 -47.78
CA ASN A 8 12.55 5.28 -46.80
C ASN A 8 12.43 6.76 -47.19
N ARG A 9 11.21 7.23 -47.49
CA ARG A 9 10.89 8.67 -47.55
C ARG A 9 10.38 9.15 -46.18
N PRO A 10 10.82 10.33 -45.70
CA PRO A 10 10.33 10.89 -44.44
C PRO A 10 8.96 11.57 -44.61
N ILE A 11 8.08 11.33 -43.63
CA ILE A 11 6.76 11.97 -43.46
C ILE A 11 6.97 13.31 -42.72
N PRO A 12 6.39 14.44 -43.18
CA PRO A 12 6.49 15.72 -42.47
C PRO A 12 5.59 15.77 -41.22
N PRO A 13 5.97 16.52 -40.17
CA PRO A 13 5.20 16.61 -38.93
C PRO A 13 3.91 17.43 -39.10
N ARG A 14 2.82 16.92 -38.53
CA ARG A 14 1.53 17.62 -38.37
C ARG A 14 1.68 18.76 -37.37
N ARG A 15 1.28 19.97 -37.78
CA ARG A 15 0.92 21.08 -36.90
C ARG A 15 -0.28 20.68 -36.05
N VAL A 16 -0.20 20.92 -34.74
CA VAL A 16 -1.34 20.96 -33.83
C VAL A 16 -1.50 22.42 -33.46
N ASP A 17 -2.65 22.99 -33.82
CA ASP A 17 -2.99 24.38 -33.53
C ASP A 17 -3.41 24.54 -32.06
N ASP A 18 -2.88 25.60 -31.46
CA ASP A 18 -3.28 26.22 -30.20
C ASP A 18 -4.78 26.56 -30.17
N GLN A 19 -5.47 26.27 -29.06
CA GLN A 19 -6.55 27.15 -28.55
C GLN A 19 -6.69 27.12 -27.01
N THR A 20 -6.60 28.33 -26.45
CA THR A 20 -7.37 28.89 -25.32
C THR A 20 -7.14 28.37 -23.89
N THR A 21 -6.17 29.00 -23.22
CA THR A 21 -6.15 29.23 -21.77
C THR A 21 -6.98 30.48 -21.41
N VAL A 22 -7.91 30.32 -20.47
CA VAL A 22 -8.65 31.42 -19.82
C VAL A 22 -7.98 31.69 -18.46
N PRO A 23 -7.58 32.92 -18.12
CA PRO A 23 -7.05 33.23 -16.79
C PRO A 23 -8.19 33.50 -15.81
N PHE A 24 -8.19 32.80 -14.68
CA PHE A 24 -9.02 33.11 -13.52
C PHE A 24 -8.17 33.93 -12.54
N GLU A 25 -8.50 35.21 -12.38
CA GLU A 25 -7.99 36.06 -11.29
C GLU A 25 -8.67 35.68 -9.96
N PRO A 26 -7.94 35.59 -8.84
CA PRO A 26 -8.53 35.76 -7.53
C PRO A 26 -8.22 37.15 -6.99
N ASP A 27 -9.29 37.89 -6.72
CA ASP A 27 -9.28 39.18 -6.02
C ASP A 27 -8.67 39.05 -4.62
N VAL A 28 -7.84 40.05 -4.30
CA VAL A 28 -7.25 40.31 -3.00
C VAL A 28 -8.13 41.34 -2.28
N ASN A 29 -8.50 41.09 -1.02
CA ASN A 29 -8.50 42.06 0.12
C ASN A 29 -9.61 41.77 1.15
N GLY A 30 -9.20 41.35 2.34
CA GLY A 30 -9.99 41.43 3.56
C GLY A 30 -9.07 41.35 4.79
N PRO A 31 -9.01 42.37 5.66
CA PRO A 31 -8.09 42.38 6.80
C PRO A 31 -8.66 41.55 7.96
N LEU A 32 -7.96 40.48 8.33
CA LEU A 32 -8.21 39.74 9.58
C LEU A 32 -7.46 40.41 10.73
N LEU A 33 -8.20 41.17 11.55
CA LEU A 33 -7.75 41.65 12.86
C LEU A 33 -7.74 40.47 13.85
N PHE A 34 -6.54 40.02 14.24
CA PHE A 34 -6.34 39.14 15.38
C PHE A 34 -6.15 39.97 16.66
N HIS A 35 -7.10 39.87 17.59
CA HIS A 35 -6.92 40.22 19.00
C HIS A 35 -6.66 38.93 19.80
N PRO A 36 -5.57 38.82 20.58
CA PRO A 36 -5.43 37.75 21.55
C PRO A 36 -6.07 38.16 22.89
N ALA A 37 -7.26 37.64 23.17
CA ALA A 37 -7.80 37.64 24.53
C ALA A 37 -7.55 36.25 25.14
N LEU A 38 -6.65 36.19 26.11
CA LEU A 38 -6.47 35.04 26.99
C LEU A 38 -7.69 34.94 27.94
N PRO A 39 -8.33 33.77 28.09
CA PRO A 39 -9.07 33.49 29.30
C PRO A 39 -8.17 32.73 30.29
N SER A 40 -7.76 33.46 31.32
CA SER A 40 -7.39 32.93 32.62
C SER A 40 -8.59 32.18 33.22
N THR A 41 -8.45 30.88 33.44
CA THR A 41 -9.00 30.06 34.55
C THR A 41 -9.16 28.61 34.07
N PHE A 42 -8.20 27.74 34.38
CA PHE A 42 -8.45 26.30 34.45
C PHE A 42 -8.52 25.92 35.93
N SER A 43 -9.73 25.71 36.42
CA SER A 43 -9.98 25.02 37.69
C SER A 43 -9.78 23.53 37.48
N ILE A 44 -8.83 22.94 38.22
CA ILE A 44 -8.67 21.49 38.34
C ILE A 44 -9.81 21.01 39.25
N THR A 45 -10.85 20.44 38.66
CA THR A 45 -11.91 19.76 39.40
C THR A 45 -11.57 18.28 39.50
N THR A 46 -11.54 17.81 40.74
CA THR A 46 -11.53 16.44 41.28
C THR A 46 -11.82 15.28 40.32
N ILE A 47 -10.90 14.32 40.30
CA ILE A 47 -11.03 12.98 39.71
C ILE A 47 -11.94 12.12 40.59
N PRO A 48 -13.07 11.54 40.10
CA PRO A 48 -13.78 10.50 40.82
C PRO A 48 -13.15 9.11 40.59
N GLU A 49 -13.22 8.30 41.65
CA GLU A 49 -12.73 6.93 41.79
C GLU A 49 -13.08 5.98 40.63
N ALA A 50 -12.13 5.07 40.38
CA ALA A 50 -12.17 4.03 39.37
C ALA A 50 -13.31 3.02 39.59
N VAL A 51 -14.07 2.75 38.53
CA VAL A 51 -14.93 1.56 38.41
C VAL A 51 -14.20 0.54 37.54
N THR A 52 -13.77 -0.56 38.15
CA THR A 52 -13.24 -1.75 37.48
C THR A 52 -14.39 -2.58 36.89
N PRO A 53 -14.38 -2.93 35.59
CA PRO A 53 -15.23 -3.99 35.08
C PRO A 53 -14.51 -5.35 35.18
N ALA A 54 -15.14 -6.28 35.88
CA ALA A 54 -14.79 -7.69 35.90
C ALA A 54 -15.01 -8.32 34.52
N PHE A 55 -14.02 -9.06 34.03
CA PHE A 55 -14.11 -9.89 32.82
C PHE A 55 -14.20 -11.35 33.25
N ASP A 56 -15.36 -11.98 33.00
CA ASP A 56 -15.53 -13.43 33.08
C ASP A 56 -15.01 -14.12 31.80
N PRO A 57 -14.26 -15.23 31.90
CA PRO A 57 -13.86 -16.02 30.76
C PRO A 57 -14.94 -17.07 30.41
N LEU A 58 -15.40 -17.09 29.16
CA LEU A 58 -16.22 -18.19 28.62
C LEU A 58 -15.37 -19.25 27.90
N PRO A 59 -15.84 -20.52 27.85
CA PRO A 59 -15.00 -21.69 27.77
C PRO A 59 -14.68 -22.18 26.36
N SER A 60 -13.53 -22.84 26.27
CA SER A 60 -13.01 -23.60 25.14
C SER A 60 -13.88 -24.81 24.81
N THR A 61 -14.41 -24.90 23.59
CA THR A 61 -15.04 -26.13 23.07
C THR A 61 -14.07 -26.87 22.14
N HIS A 62 -13.69 -28.07 22.57
CA HIS A 62 -13.06 -29.11 21.78
C HIS A 62 -13.93 -29.52 20.58
N PHE A 63 -13.36 -29.55 19.38
CA PHE A 63 -13.93 -30.25 18.22
C PHE A 63 -13.15 -31.55 18.02
N ALA A 64 -13.83 -32.68 18.23
CA ALA A 64 -13.34 -34.00 17.88
C ALA A 64 -13.59 -34.24 16.38
N MET A 65 -12.56 -34.74 15.70
CA MET A 65 -12.68 -35.36 14.39
C MET A 65 -13.26 -36.76 14.56
N ASP A 66 -14.20 -37.13 13.70
CA ASP A 66 -14.41 -38.53 13.35
C ASP A 66 -14.67 -38.69 11.85
N ASN A 67 -14.06 -39.74 11.35
CA ASN A 67 -13.89 -40.12 9.96
C ASN A 67 -14.99 -41.10 9.51
N GLN A 68 -15.08 -41.21 8.18
CA GLN A 68 -15.45 -42.40 7.38
C GLN A 68 -16.88 -42.54 6.81
N PRO A 69 -16.97 -43.22 5.64
CA PRO A 69 -17.85 -42.87 4.54
C PRO A 69 -19.00 -43.88 4.34
N GLN A 70 -19.97 -43.54 3.51
CA GLN A 70 -20.93 -44.52 3.01
C GLN A 70 -21.18 -44.37 1.52
N GLU A 71 -20.87 -45.46 0.83
CA GLU A 71 -21.19 -45.77 -0.56
C GLU A 71 -22.71 -45.75 -0.80
N ARG A 72 -23.13 -45.26 -1.98
CA ARG A 72 -24.03 -46.02 -2.84
C ARG A 72 -24.14 -45.41 -4.24
N ALA A 73 -23.85 -46.26 -5.21
CA ALA A 73 -24.21 -46.11 -6.61
C ALA A 73 -25.73 -46.24 -6.77
N GLU A 74 -26.30 -45.56 -7.76
CA GLU A 74 -27.33 -46.14 -8.63
C GLU A 74 -27.43 -45.37 -9.95
N GLU A 75 -27.51 -46.16 -11.01
CA GLU A 75 -27.59 -45.82 -12.42
C GLU A 75 -28.93 -45.14 -12.76
N LEU A 76 -28.96 -44.31 -13.81
CA LEU A 76 -29.95 -44.40 -14.90
C LEU A 76 -29.73 -43.28 -15.95
N HIS A 77 -29.57 -43.71 -17.19
CA HIS A 77 -29.56 -42.94 -18.44
C HIS A 77 -30.67 -43.56 -19.34
N PRO A 78 -31.03 -42.96 -20.48
CA PRO A 78 -31.80 -41.74 -20.68
C PRO A 78 -33.15 -42.05 -21.40
N GLN A 79 -34.09 -41.11 -21.43
CA GLN A 79 -35.23 -41.21 -22.35
C GLN A 79 -35.33 -39.92 -23.18
N VAL A 80 -35.15 -40.11 -24.48
CA VAL A 80 -35.26 -39.14 -25.57
C VAL A 80 -36.72 -39.16 -26.02
N ASP A 81 -37.40 -38.02 -25.94
CA ASP A 81 -38.66 -37.78 -26.64
C ASP A 81 -38.47 -36.61 -27.61
N ASP A 82 -38.46 -36.94 -28.90
CA ASP A 82 -38.51 -35.99 -30.00
C ASP A 82 -39.97 -35.61 -30.29
N THR A 83 -40.31 -34.33 -30.21
CA THR A 83 -41.54 -33.79 -30.84
C THR A 83 -41.28 -32.36 -31.32
N PRO A 84 -41.35 -32.06 -32.62
CA PRO A 84 -41.21 -30.69 -33.11
C PRO A 84 -42.57 -29.99 -33.10
N ALA A 85 -42.86 -29.21 -32.05
CA ALA A 85 -43.99 -28.27 -32.03
C ALA A 85 -43.53 -26.90 -32.53
N ASN A 86 -43.91 -26.62 -33.78
CA ASN A 86 -43.83 -25.33 -34.44
C ASN A 86 -44.62 -24.27 -33.62
N THR A 87 -43.93 -23.35 -32.96
CA THR A 87 -44.55 -22.18 -32.33
C THR A 87 -43.63 -20.96 -32.46
N ASP A 88 -44.16 -19.91 -33.05
CA ASP A 88 -43.61 -18.56 -33.07
C ASP A 88 -43.39 -18.06 -31.64
N ILE A 89 -42.14 -18.09 -31.18
CA ILE A 89 -41.73 -17.52 -29.90
C ILE A 89 -41.23 -16.09 -30.17
N ALA A 90 -42.07 -15.12 -29.82
CA ALA A 90 -41.65 -13.73 -29.62
C ALA A 90 -40.48 -13.69 -28.62
N PRO A 91 -39.53 -12.74 -28.74
CA PRO A 91 -38.36 -12.66 -27.87
C PRO A 91 -38.83 -12.51 -26.42
N SER A 92 -38.74 -13.60 -25.67
CA SER A 92 -39.04 -13.61 -24.25
C SER A 92 -38.00 -12.72 -23.56
N SER A 93 -38.49 -11.69 -22.87
CA SER A 93 -37.71 -10.94 -21.89
C SER A 93 -36.99 -11.96 -20.99
N PRO A 94 -35.68 -11.80 -20.72
CA PRO A 94 -34.93 -12.77 -19.94
C PRO A 94 -35.62 -12.92 -18.58
N SER A 95 -36.20 -14.09 -18.37
CA SER A 95 -36.78 -14.48 -17.09
C SER A 95 -35.71 -14.25 -16.02
N PRO A 96 -35.98 -13.50 -14.94
CA PRO A 96 -34.99 -13.21 -13.92
C PRO A 96 -34.47 -14.55 -13.41
N ALA A 97 -33.23 -14.85 -13.79
CA ALA A 97 -32.60 -16.13 -13.51
C ALA A 97 -32.79 -16.40 -12.03
N ARG A 98 -33.48 -17.51 -11.74
CA ARG A 98 -33.72 -18.06 -10.40
C ARG A 98 -32.41 -17.94 -9.64
N ASN A 99 -32.37 -16.97 -8.69
CA ASN A 99 -31.15 -16.60 -7.98
C ASN A 99 -30.45 -17.89 -7.54
N PRO A 100 -29.19 -18.14 -7.95
CA PRO A 100 -28.43 -19.27 -7.46
C PRO A 100 -28.45 -19.18 -5.92
N ALA A 101 -28.62 -20.34 -5.27
CA ALA A 101 -28.78 -20.49 -3.84
C ALA A 101 -27.97 -19.45 -3.05
N PRO A 102 -28.54 -18.82 -2.00
CA PRO A 102 -27.96 -17.67 -1.32
C PRO A 102 -26.50 -17.96 -1.00
N HIS A 103 -25.58 -17.42 -1.81
CA HIS A 103 -24.16 -17.51 -1.57
C HIS A 103 -23.97 -17.05 -0.12
N ALA A 104 -23.34 -17.92 0.68
CA ALA A 104 -23.12 -17.69 2.10
C ALA A 104 -22.77 -16.22 2.30
N ARG A 105 -23.58 -15.50 3.09
CA ARG A 105 -23.37 -14.07 3.32
C ARG A 105 -21.89 -13.86 3.62
N PRO A 106 -21.18 -12.99 2.88
CA PRO A 106 -19.77 -12.75 3.13
C PRO A 106 -19.62 -12.43 4.61
N SER A 107 -18.68 -13.10 5.28
CA SER A 107 -18.46 -13.00 6.73
C SER A 107 -18.17 -11.56 7.15
N ASN A 108 -17.74 -10.71 6.20
CA ASN A 108 -17.57 -9.29 6.41
C ASN A 108 -18.39 -8.47 5.37
N PRO A 109 -19.43 -7.73 5.81
CA PRO A 109 -20.27 -6.93 4.92
C PRO A 109 -19.52 -5.80 4.19
N LEU A 110 -18.30 -5.49 4.63
CA LEU A 110 -17.45 -4.46 4.01
C LEU A 110 -16.73 -4.97 2.75
N GLN A 111 -16.39 -6.26 2.66
CA GLN A 111 -15.63 -6.81 1.53
C GLN A 111 -16.38 -6.65 0.21
N GLY A 112 -17.70 -6.86 0.21
CA GLY A 112 -18.52 -6.68 -0.99
C GLY A 112 -18.68 -5.23 -1.46
N ARG A 113 -18.39 -4.24 -0.60
CA ARG A 113 -18.57 -2.80 -0.92
C ARG A 113 -17.39 -2.18 -1.66
N PHE A 114 -16.23 -2.82 -1.63
CA PHE A 114 -15.02 -2.35 -2.31
C PHE A 114 -14.70 -3.14 -3.57
N LEU A 115 -15.62 -4.01 -4.01
CA LEU A 115 -15.57 -4.54 -5.36
C LEU A 115 -15.80 -3.38 -6.34
N GLY A 116 -14.97 -3.29 -7.37
CA GLY A 116 -15.11 -2.28 -8.40
C GLY A 116 -16.33 -2.48 -9.28
N THR A 117 -16.34 -1.80 -10.41
CA THR A 117 -17.35 -2.00 -11.46
C THR A 117 -16.90 -3.07 -12.44
N ASP A 118 -17.79 -3.52 -13.32
CA ASP A 118 -17.44 -4.46 -14.40
C ASP A 118 -16.40 -3.86 -15.37
N GLU A 119 -16.37 -2.53 -15.50
CA GLU A 119 -15.41 -1.81 -16.35
C GLU A 119 -14.06 -1.60 -15.64
N ASP A 120 -14.08 -1.25 -14.35
CA ASP A 120 -12.89 -1.03 -13.53
C ASP A 120 -13.01 -1.81 -12.20
N PRO A 121 -12.46 -3.04 -12.13
CA PRO A 121 -12.50 -3.86 -10.92
C PRO A 121 -11.64 -3.29 -9.79
N THR A 122 -10.78 -2.30 -10.07
CA THR A 122 -9.85 -1.71 -9.10
C THR A 122 -10.37 -0.44 -8.43
N LEU A 123 -11.46 0.14 -8.94
CA LEU A 123 -11.98 1.44 -8.49
C LEU A 123 -12.19 1.52 -6.96
N GLY A 124 -12.78 0.49 -6.36
CA GLY A 124 -13.00 0.42 -4.92
C GLY A 124 -11.69 0.38 -4.13
N VAL A 125 -10.72 -0.41 -4.57
CA VAL A 125 -9.38 -0.49 -3.96
C VAL A 125 -8.61 0.82 -4.10
N ARG A 126 -8.64 1.48 -5.26
CA ARG A 126 -7.98 2.78 -5.45
C ARG A 126 -8.55 3.83 -4.50
N THR A 127 -9.88 3.87 -4.37
CA THR A 127 -10.57 4.80 -3.47
C THR A 127 -10.19 4.52 -2.01
N LEU A 128 -10.24 3.24 -1.60
CA LEU A 128 -9.83 2.83 -0.25
C LEU A 128 -8.36 3.15 0.03
N HIS A 129 -7.46 2.89 -0.94
CA HIS A 129 -6.04 3.21 -0.82
C HIS A 129 -5.82 4.71 -0.63
N ALA A 130 -6.48 5.56 -1.43
CA ALA A 130 -6.37 7.01 -1.29
C ALA A 130 -6.80 7.49 0.09
N VAL A 131 -7.93 7.00 0.61
CA VAL A 131 -8.43 7.34 1.95
C VAL A 131 -7.46 6.89 3.03
N VAL A 132 -6.97 5.64 2.98
CA VAL A 132 -6.01 5.15 3.99
C VAL A 132 -4.69 5.92 3.91
N CYS A 133 -4.20 6.28 2.72
CA CYS A 133 -3.02 7.12 2.57
C CYS A 133 -3.23 8.51 3.16
N GLN A 134 -4.41 9.11 2.99
CA GLN A 134 -4.78 10.37 3.63
C GLN A 134 -4.76 10.24 5.16
N HIS A 135 -5.35 9.18 5.72
CA HIS A 135 -5.32 8.93 7.15
C HIS A 135 -3.89 8.74 7.69
N LEU A 136 -2.99 8.09 6.93
CA LEU A 136 -1.59 7.99 7.28
C LEU A 136 -0.86 9.34 7.21
N ALA A 137 -1.29 10.27 6.35
CA ALA A 137 -0.77 11.63 6.32
C ALA A 137 -1.14 12.41 7.60
N GLU A 138 -2.36 12.24 8.14
CA GLU A 138 -2.76 12.83 9.43
C GLU A 138 -1.84 12.37 10.58
N ALA A 139 -1.48 11.08 10.60
CA ALA A 139 -0.54 10.56 11.59
C ALA A 139 0.90 11.09 11.40
N GLU A 140 1.28 11.43 10.16
CA GLU A 140 2.54 12.09 9.87
C GLU A 140 2.56 13.56 10.34
N GLU A 141 1.44 14.26 10.29
CA GLU A 141 1.30 15.60 10.88
C GLU A 141 1.49 15.54 12.41
N LEU A 142 0.90 14.57 13.10
CA LEU A 142 1.13 14.36 14.53
C LEU A 142 2.61 14.08 14.83
N LEU A 143 3.26 13.26 14.00
CA LEU A 143 4.70 13.00 14.10
C LEU A 143 5.53 14.29 13.91
N ALA A 144 5.14 15.17 13.00
CA ALA A 144 5.79 16.46 12.78
C ALA A 144 5.64 17.39 14.00
N ILE A 145 4.44 17.45 14.60
CA ILE A 145 4.17 18.20 15.83
C ILE A 145 5.04 17.66 16.98
N ALA A 146 5.10 16.34 17.17
CA ALA A 146 5.92 15.73 18.22
C ALA A 146 7.41 16.03 18.05
N ARG A 147 7.93 15.99 16.81
CA ARG A 147 9.31 16.38 16.50
C ARG A 147 9.59 17.85 16.77
N ALA A 148 8.65 18.74 16.43
CA ALA A 148 8.78 20.16 16.73
C ALA A 148 8.82 20.41 18.24
N ARG A 149 7.92 19.76 19.00
CA ARG A 149 7.90 19.83 20.46
C ARG A 149 9.21 19.34 21.07
N MET A 150 9.72 18.19 20.65
CA MET A 150 11.01 17.66 21.10
C MET A 150 12.15 18.65 20.89
N ARG A 151 12.23 19.31 19.71
CA ARG A 151 13.27 20.32 19.44
C ARG A 151 13.17 21.53 20.37
N ILE A 152 11.95 22.00 20.66
CA ILE A 152 11.72 23.11 21.60
C ILE A 152 12.22 22.73 23.01
N GLU A 153 11.91 21.52 23.47
CA GLU A 153 12.37 21.02 24.76
C GLU A 153 13.90 20.87 24.82
N ASP A 154 14.52 20.40 23.73
CA ASP A 154 15.97 20.29 23.63
C ASP A 154 16.65 21.67 23.65
N ASP A 155 16.19 22.61 22.84
CA ASP A 155 16.71 23.99 22.80
C ASP A 155 16.54 24.70 24.15
N LEU A 156 15.41 24.48 24.82
CA LEU A 156 15.16 25.03 26.16
C LEU A 156 16.13 24.43 27.18
N SER A 157 16.39 23.12 27.11
CA SER A 157 17.36 22.46 27.99
C SER A 157 18.75 23.06 27.87
N VAL A 158 19.22 23.33 26.65
CA VAL A 158 20.53 23.94 26.38
C VAL A 158 20.60 25.35 26.98
N LYS A 159 19.60 26.20 26.73
CA LYS A 159 19.55 27.57 27.25
C LYS A 159 19.52 27.63 28.78
N LEU A 160 18.77 26.74 29.42
CA LEU A 160 18.70 26.66 30.88
C LEU A 160 20.04 26.19 31.48
N ALA A 161 20.70 25.23 30.85
CA ALA A 161 22.03 24.77 31.28
C ALA A 161 23.08 25.88 31.15
N GLU A 162 23.04 26.65 30.06
CA GLU A 162 23.90 27.83 29.86
C GLU A 162 23.66 28.91 30.92
N LEU A 163 22.38 29.22 31.20
CA LEU A 163 21.99 30.19 32.23
C LEU A 163 22.47 29.76 33.62
N GLY A 164 22.30 28.48 33.98
CA GLY A 164 22.78 27.94 35.24
C GLY A 164 24.31 27.97 35.37
N ARG A 165 25.04 27.83 34.26
CA ARG A 165 26.52 27.94 34.25
C ARG A 165 27.01 29.39 34.24
N HIS A 166 26.15 30.38 34.06
CA HIS A 166 26.56 31.77 33.94
C HIS A 166 27.05 32.33 35.27
N SER A 167 28.35 32.58 35.39
CA SER A 167 29.00 33.01 36.64
C SER A 167 28.69 34.46 37.04
N GLY A 168 28.04 35.26 36.19
CA GLY A 168 27.61 36.64 36.49
C GLY A 168 28.73 37.66 36.73
N ALA A 169 29.98 37.21 36.92
CA ALA A 169 31.13 38.02 37.28
C ALA A 169 32.12 38.23 36.13
N ARG A 170 31.80 37.78 34.91
CA ARG A 170 32.58 38.18 33.73
C ARG A 170 32.18 39.61 33.37
N GLY A 171 32.91 40.54 33.97
CA GLY A 171 32.95 41.92 33.50
C GLY A 171 33.19 41.97 32.00
N ALA A 172 32.63 43.00 31.38
CA ALA A 172 32.70 43.38 29.98
C ALA A 172 34.12 43.41 29.38
N GLN A 173 34.77 42.25 29.25
CA GLN A 173 35.76 42.03 28.21
C GLN A 173 35.01 41.51 27.00
N GLN A 174 34.39 42.48 26.32
CA GLN A 174 33.94 42.37 24.94
C GLN A 174 35.06 41.70 24.14
N PRO A 175 34.83 40.56 23.46
CA PRO A 175 35.81 40.02 22.53
C PRO A 175 35.91 41.00 21.36
N THR A 176 36.83 41.95 21.44
CA THR A 176 37.31 42.72 20.30
C THR A 176 38.18 41.81 19.45
N SER A 177 37.55 40.86 18.77
CA SER A 177 38.14 40.20 17.62
C SER A 177 37.03 40.01 16.60
N ALA A 178 37.06 40.89 15.61
CA ALA A 178 36.33 40.77 14.38
C ALA A 178 36.55 39.40 13.73
N ALA A 179 35.56 39.01 12.91
CA ALA A 179 35.52 37.87 11.98
C ALA A 179 35.10 36.50 12.57
N SER A 180 33.78 36.29 12.65
CA SER A 180 33.08 35.42 11.67
C SER A 180 31.59 35.34 12.01
N ALA A 181 30.73 35.78 11.09
CA ALA A 181 29.29 35.50 11.12
C ALA A 181 29.04 33.97 11.04
N PRO A 182 27.88 33.47 11.48
CA PRO A 182 26.71 33.59 10.62
C PRO A 182 25.45 34.03 11.36
N ALA A 183 24.80 35.05 10.78
CA ALA A 183 23.39 35.30 10.96
C ALA A 183 22.56 34.20 10.28
N SER A 184 21.44 33.87 10.93
CA SER A 184 20.24 33.15 10.50
C SER A 184 19.98 33.09 8.98
N PRO A 185 19.27 32.06 8.46
CA PRO A 185 17.83 32.28 8.31
C PRO A 185 16.95 31.03 8.48
N PHE A 186 15.81 31.21 9.15
CA PHE A 186 14.58 30.58 8.70
C PHE A 186 14.05 31.38 7.48
N SER A 187 13.89 30.71 6.35
CA SER A 187 13.02 31.11 5.23
C SER A 187 12.41 29.83 4.66
N PRO A 188 11.08 29.72 4.53
CA PRO A 188 10.45 28.59 3.85
C PRO A 188 10.09 28.99 2.41
N SER A 189 10.76 28.43 1.41
CA SER A 189 10.24 28.31 0.03
C SER A 189 11.22 27.53 -0.86
N SER A 190 10.82 26.34 -1.34
CA SER A 190 10.91 25.90 -2.75
C SER A 190 10.71 24.39 -2.90
N ALA A 191 9.92 24.02 -3.91
CA ALA A 191 9.58 22.67 -4.38
C ALA A 191 10.78 21.86 -4.93
N PRO A 192 10.63 20.54 -5.19
CA PRO A 192 11.75 19.61 -5.36
C PRO A 192 12.20 19.47 -6.83
N ALA A 193 13.51 19.37 -7.06
CA ALA A 193 14.08 18.96 -8.34
C ALA A 193 15.07 17.80 -8.15
N ALA A 194 14.80 16.76 -8.94
CA ALA A 194 15.54 15.53 -9.23
C ALA A 194 17.01 15.43 -8.82
N SER A 195 17.33 14.36 -8.07
CA SER A 195 18.67 13.76 -8.01
C SER A 195 18.61 12.29 -8.40
N GLN A 196 19.44 11.93 -9.38
CA GLN A 196 19.67 10.57 -9.88
C GLN A 196 20.27 9.64 -8.80
N PRO A 197 20.06 8.32 -8.89
CA PRO A 197 20.50 7.35 -7.88
C PRO A 197 21.99 6.96 -8.04
N PRO A 198 22.66 6.52 -6.96
CA PRO A 198 23.97 5.91 -7.07
C PRO A 198 23.88 4.49 -7.64
N PHE A 199 24.81 4.21 -8.55
CA PHE A 199 25.09 2.93 -9.19
C PHE A 199 25.60 1.92 -8.14
N VAL A 200 24.86 0.83 -7.93
CA VAL A 200 25.29 -0.33 -7.13
C VAL A 200 25.33 -1.55 -8.05
N SER A 201 26.50 -2.18 -8.16
CA SER A 201 26.71 -3.39 -8.95
C SER A 201 26.00 -4.62 -8.36
N PRO A 202 25.51 -5.56 -9.19
CA PRO A 202 24.76 -6.74 -8.75
C PRO A 202 25.68 -7.96 -8.61
N ALA A 203 25.85 -8.51 -7.40
CA ALA A 203 26.34 -9.87 -7.20
C ALA A 203 26.04 -10.38 -5.77
N SER A 204 24.96 -11.15 -5.63
CA SER A 204 24.81 -12.36 -4.79
C SER A 204 23.34 -12.54 -4.41
N MET A 205 22.69 -13.44 -5.13
CA MET A 205 21.39 -13.97 -4.74
C MET A 205 21.56 -14.91 -3.55
N SER A 206 20.94 -14.60 -2.41
CA SER A 206 20.51 -15.62 -1.46
C SER A 206 19.02 -15.45 -1.21
N VAL A 207 18.27 -16.50 -1.55
CA VAL A 207 16.84 -16.65 -1.32
C VAL A 207 16.55 -16.53 0.18
N PHE A 208 16.03 -15.39 0.62
CA PHE A 208 15.40 -15.25 1.93
C PHE A 208 13.89 -15.40 1.74
N ALA A 209 13.36 -16.55 2.13
CA ALA A 209 11.92 -16.70 2.31
C ALA A 209 11.48 -15.80 3.47
N PRO A 210 10.45 -14.95 3.31
CA PRO A 210 9.93 -14.14 4.40
C PRO A 210 9.26 -15.04 5.45
N PRO A 211 9.50 -14.82 6.77
CA PRO A 211 8.80 -15.56 7.82
C PRO A 211 7.29 -15.23 7.84
N PRO A 212 6.45 -16.13 8.37
CA PRO A 212 5.00 -15.94 8.41
C PRO A 212 4.61 -14.67 9.17
N SER A 213 3.69 -13.91 8.58
CA SER A 213 3.31 -12.55 9.00
C SER A 213 2.82 -12.39 10.44
N SER A 214 2.45 -13.47 11.15
CA SER A 214 1.99 -13.41 12.54
C SER A 214 3.10 -13.09 13.55
N GLU A 215 4.35 -13.50 13.27
CA GLU A 215 5.47 -13.33 14.22
C GLU A 215 6.05 -11.91 14.26
N ARG A 216 5.88 -11.13 13.18
CA ARG A 216 6.35 -9.73 13.15
C ARG A 216 5.52 -8.80 14.03
N TRP A 217 4.23 -9.09 14.21
CA TRP A 217 3.34 -8.24 15.00
C TRP A 217 3.39 -8.56 16.49
N SER A 218 3.65 -9.82 16.87
CA SER A 218 3.90 -10.19 18.28
C SER A 218 5.19 -9.55 18.81
N SER A 219 6.21 -9.36 17.95
CA SER A 219 7.40 -8.58 18.28
C SER A 219 7.11 -7.09 18.51
N LEU A 220 6.12 -6.52 17.82
CA LEU A 220 5.77 -5.10 17.92
C LEU A 220 4.89 -4.81 19.14
N SER A 221 3.97 -5.73 19.51
CA SER A 221 3.22 -5.66 20.77
C SER A 221 4.11 -5.94 21.99
N GLN A 222 5.06 -6.87 21.88
CA GLN A 222 6.13 -7.02 22.87
C GLN A 222 6.98 -5.75 22.95
N GLY A 223 7.34 -5.12 21.82
CA GLY A 223 8.07 -3.86 21.78
C GLY A 223 7.35 -2.69 22.47
N LEU A 224 6.03 -2.57 22.30
CA LEU A 224 5.18 -1.59 23.01
C LEU A 224 5.08 -1.90 24.51
N GLY A 225 4.91 -3.17 24.89
CA GLY A 225 4.99 -3.60 26.29
C GLY A 225 6.36 -3.33 26.90
N THR A 226 7.44 -3.47 26.12
CA THR A 226 8.81 -3.17 26.54
C THR A 226 9.02 -1.66 26.65
N ALA A 227 8.46 -0.84 25.76
CA ALA A 227 8.52 0.63 25.86
C ALA A 227 7.71 1.17 27.05
N ALA A 228 6.53 0.59 27.33
CA ALA A 228 5.75 0.89 28.53
C ALA A 228 6.47 0.43 29.81
N ALA A 229 7.11 -0.75 29.79
CA ALA A 229 7.95 -1.24 30.87
C ALA A 229 9.26 -0.44 31.01
N MET A 230 9.81 0.11 29.93
CA MET A 230 10.94 1.04 29.94
C MET A 230 10.52 2.42 30.44
N LEU A 231 9.29 2.88 30.20
CA LEU A 231 8.73 4.08 30.80
C LEU A 231 8.48 3.88 32.29
N ALA A 232 7.94 2.73 32.70
CA ALA A 232 7.80 2.36 34.11
C ALA A 232 9.18 2.20 34.78
N GLY A 233 10.11 1.51 34.13
CA GLY A 233 11.48 1.32 34.60
C GLY A 233 12.35 2.57 34.57
N ALA A 234 12.10 3.51 33.64
CA ALA A 234 12.74 4.83 33.60
C ALA A 234 12.13 5.75 34.66
N ARG A 235 10.83 5.64 34.93
CA ARG A 235 10.19 6.27 36.10
C ARG A 235 10.80 5.75 37.40
N ASP A 236 10.96 4.43 37.54
CA ASP A 236 11.51 3.81 38.75
C ASP A 236 13.02 4.06 38.89
N SER A 237 13.78 4.05 37.79
CA SER A 237 15.20 4.43 37.78
C SER A 237 15.41 5.93 38.00
N ALA A 238 14.50 6.79 37.52
CA ALA A 238 14.52 8.22 37.80
C ALA A 238 14.17 8.50 39.27
N LEU A 239 13.22 7.77 39.85
CA LEU A 239 12.92 7.83 41.29
C LEU A 239 14.08 7.30 42.14
N ALA A 240 14.74 6.21 41.73
CA ALA A 240 15.93 5.68 42.39
C ALA A 240 17.15 6.60 42.28
N SER A 241 17.34 7.26 41.11
CA SER A 241 18.39 8.27 40.92
C SER A 241 18.08 9.57 41.68
N LEU A 242 16.81 9.93 41.83
CA LEU A 242 16.40 11.03 42.70
C LEU A 242 16.72 10.70 44.15
N ALA A 243 16.40 9.48 44.59
CA ALA A 243 16.70 9.00 45.93
C ALA A 243 18.22 8.97 46.21
N SER A 244 19.06 8.65 45.22
CA SER A 244 20.52 8.68 45.39
C SER A 244 21.09 10.11 45.40
N LEU A 245 20.52 11.04 44.63
CA LEU A 245 20.90 12.46 44.64
C LEU A 245 20.45 13.19 45.92
N THR A 246 19.29 12.84 46.48
CA THR A 246 18.82 13.39 47.77
C THR A 246 19.48 12.73 48.98
N SER A 247 20.04 11.52 48.83
CA SER A 247 20.74 10.82 49.92
C SER A 247 22.24 11.12 50.00
N SER A 248 22.82 11.78 48.99
CA SER A 248 24.26 12.12 48.97
C SER A 248 24.57 13.51 49.54
N SER A 249 23.56 14.27 49.96
CA SER A 249 23.72 15.59 50.59
C SER A 249 23.77 15.59 52.12
N SER A 250 23.67 14.44 52.78
CA SER A 250 23.75 14.35 54.23
C SER A 250 24.53 13.12 54.68
N THR A 251 25.74 13.36 55.22
CA THR A 251 26.67 12.43 55.91
C THR A 251 27.87 11.93 55.10
N SER A 252 28.99 12.66 55.17
CA SER A 252 30.35 12.10 55.31
C SER A 252 31.41 13.21 55.44
N SER A 253 31.64 13.64 56.68
CA SER A 253 32.92 14.21 57.11
C SER A 253 33.92 13.06 57.35
N SER A 254 34.83 12.80 56.42
CA SER A 254 36.01 11.97 56.67
C SER A 254 37.17 12.29 55.72
N SER A 255 38.12 13.06 56.27
CA SER A 255 39.57 13.00 56.08
C SER A 255 40.14 12.24 54.87
N CYS A 256 40.58 12.98 53.86
CA CYS A 256 41.85 12.68 53.18
C CYS A 256 42.55 14.00 52.81
N ALA A 257 43.82 14.07 53.19
CA ALA A 257 44.62 15.29 53.22
C ALA A 257 45.18 15.67 51.85
N SER A 258 45.46 16.98 51.75
CA SER A 258 46.48 17.62 50.90
C SER A 258 46.23 17.72 49.39
N VAL A 259 45.46 18.73 48.97
CA VAL A 259 45.78 19.61 47.81
C VAL A 259 45.23 21.02 48.08
N SER A 260 46.10 22.03 48.06
CA SER A 260 45.89 23.49 48.10
C SER A 260 44.51 24.03 48.51
N THR A 261 44.40 24.38 49.78
CA THR A 261 43.33 25.16 50.40
C THR A 261 43.32 26.62 49.92
N ASN A 262 42.72 26.88 48.76
CA ASN A 262 41.86 28.06 48.64
C ASN A 262 40.53 27.68 49.31
N VAL A 263 40.50 27.75 50.64
CA VAL A 263 39.22 27.76 51.37
C VAL A 263 38.57 29.07 50.97
N HIS A 264 37.75 29.01 49.92
CA HIS A 264 36.74 30.02 49.69
C HIS A 264 35.85 29.94 50.92
N VAL A 265 36.11 30.81 51.89
CA VAL A 265 35.18 31.05 52.99
C VAL A 265 33.92 31.55 52.27
N ASP A 266 32.99 30.64 52.01
CA ASP A 266 31.69 30.97 51.47
C ASP A 266 31.06 31.91 52.50
N ASP A 267 30.85 33.14 52.07
CA ASP A 267 30.27 34.19 52.87
C ASP A 267 28.79 33.85 53.05
N GLU A 268 28.44 33.15 54.13
CA GLU A 268 27.08 32.70 54.44
C GLU A 268 26.11 33.88 54.57
N SER A 269 26.62 35.09 54.80
CA SER A 269 25.84 36.34 54.83
C SER A 269 25.62 36.99 53.45
N SER A 270 26.31 36.50 52.43
CA SER A 270 26.25 37.08 51.08
C SER A 270 25.09 36.49 50.27
N LEU A 271 24.64 37.21 49.24
CA LEU A 271 23.66 36.70 48.25
C LEU A 271 24.21 35.52 47.41
N ARG A 272 25.49 35.16 47.58
CA ARG A 272 26.17 34.17 46.71
C ARG A 272 25.63 32.75 46.86
N PRO A 273 25.33 32.21 48.05
CA PRO A 273 24.71 30.90 48.20
C PRO A 273 23.35 30.84 47.51
N THR A 274 22.48 31.86 47.70
CA THR A 274 21.19 31.96 47.00
C THR A 274 21.34 31.96 45.48
N LEU A 275 22.29 32.74 44.95
CA LEU A 275 22.56 32.76 43.50
C LEU A 275 23.16 31.45 43.00
N ARG A 276 23.95 30.73 43.83
CA ARG A 276 24.46 29.40 43.51
C ARG A 276 23.31 28.39 43.46
N THR A 277 22.43 28.37 44.45
CA THR A 277 21.24 27.50 44.45
C THR A 277 20.36 27.78 43.24
N LEU A 278 20.04 29.04 42.95
CA LEU A 278 19.26 29.42 41.76
C LEU A 278 19.89 28.87 40.46
N ARG A 279 21.21 28.93 40.34
CA ARG A 279 21.94 28.37 39.19
C ARG A 279 21.83 26.85 39.11
N GLU A 280 21.95 26.17 40.24
CA GLU A 280 21.80 24.72 40.35
C GLU A 280 20.38 24.29 39.96
N GLU A 281 19.34 25.02 40.39
CA GLU A 281 17.95 24.77 39.99
C GLU A 281 17.74 24.94 38.48
N TYR A 282 18.37 25.93 37.84
CA TYR A 282 18.34 26.07 36.37
C TYR A 282 18.99 24.88 35.65
N VAL A 283 20.10 24.35 36.19
CA VAL A 283 20.74 23.14 35.65
C VAL A 283 19.84 21.91 35.85
N ALA A 284 19.18 21.80 37.00
CA ALA A 284 18.22 20.72 37.26
C ALA A 284 17.04 20.79 36.27
N LEU A 285 16.48 21.99 36.07
CA LEU A 285 15.40 22.22 35.11
C LEU A 285 15.83 21.87 33.67
N ALA A 286 17.06 22.21 33.29
CA ALA A 286 17.64 21.79 32.01
C ALA A 286 17.64 20.27 31.85
N VAL A 287 18.09 19.52 32.86
CA VAL A 287 18.10 18.05 32.83
C VAL A 287 16.67 17.50 32.68
N HIS A 288 15.67 18.10 33.32
CA HIS A 288 14.27 17.69 33.19
C HIS A 288 13.72 17.89 31.77
N HIS A 289 13.95 19.06 31.16
CA HIS A 289 13.55 19.32 29.77
C HIS A 289 14.26 18.38 28.78
N ARG A 290 15.55 18.08 29.01
CA ARG A 290 16.28 17.11 28.18
C ARG A 290 15.66 15.71 28.27
N ARG A 291 15.36 15.23 29.49
CA ARG A 291 14.68 13.94 29.70
C ARG A 291 13.29 13.91 29.07
N HIS A 292 12.57 15.02 29.09
CA HIS A 292 11.28 15.15 28.42
C HIS A 292 11.42 15.00 26.90
N ALA A 293 12.41 15.67 26.29
CA ALA A 293 12.71 15.50 24.87
C ALA A 293 13.06 14.04 24.51
N ASP A 294 13.92 13.39 25.30
CA ASP A 294 14.28 11.97 25.10
C ASP A 294 13.06 11.04 25.25
N THR A 295 12.15 11.36 26.19
CA THR A 295 10.89 10.62 26.39
C THR A 295 9.95 10.76 25.19
N LEU A 296 9.77 11.98 24.65
CA LEU A 296 8.99 12.21 23.43
C LEU A 296 9.58 11.43 22.24
N HIS A 297 10.90 11.39 22.13
CA HIS A 297 11.56 10.62 21.08
C HIS A 297 11.25 9.12 21.16
N ALA A 298 11.41 8.52 22.34
CA ALA A 298 11.24 7.09 22.54
C ALA A 298 9.78 6.64 22.51
N ALA A 299 8.88 7.37 23.18
CA ALA A 299 7.50 6.97 23.40
C ALA A 299 6.53 7.39 22.29
N VAL A 300 6.86 8.44 21.53
CA VAL A 300 5.95 9.06 20.55
C VAL A 300 6.51 8.99 19.14
N ILE A 301 7.69 9.56 18.92
CA ILE A 301 8.26 9.75 17.58
C ILE A 301 8.62 8.40 16.95
N THR A 302 9.35 7.54 17.67
CA THR A 302 9.84 6.26 17.14
C THR A 302 8.68 5.30 16.78
N PRO A 303 7.66 5.08 17.62
CA PRO A 303 6.52 4.23 17.27
C PRO A 303 5.70 4.74 16.09
N LEU A 304 5.40 6.05 16.04
CA LEU A 304 4.67 6.65 14.93
C LEU A 304 5.42 6.51 13.61
N GLN A 305 6.73 6.81 13.61
CA GLN A 305 7.56 6.70 12.41
C GLN A 305 7.63 5.25 11.90
N THR A 306 7.85 4.29 12.81
CA THR A 306 7.92 2.86 12.46
C THR A 306 6.60 2.37 11.86
N MET A 307 5.47 2.76 12.46
CA MET A 307 4.14 2.41 11.96
C MET A 307 3.90 2.97 10.55
N LEU A 308 4.25 4.24 10.30
CA LEU A 308 4.10 4.88 8.99
C LEU A 308 4.94 4.20 7.91
N ASP A 309 6.22 3.97 8.17
CA ASP A 309 7.17 3.39 7.20
C ASP A 309 6.77 1.98 6.79
N LEU A 310 6.35 1.15 7.75
CA LEU A 310 5.91 -0.23 7.49
C LEU A 310 4.61 -0.26 6.67
N ASN A 311 3.61 0.52 7.09
CA ASN A 311 2.28 0.47 6.49
C ASN A 311 2.25 1.07 5.09
N ARG A 312 3.00 2.14 4.82
CA ARG A 312 3.11 2.74 3.47
C ARG A 312 3.67 1.76 2.45
N ARG A 313 4.79 1.11 2.79
CA ARG A 313 5.44 0.13 1.90
C ARG A 313 4.51 -1.05 1.64
N TYR A 314 3.89 -1.58 2.69
CA TYR A 314 3.04 -2.76 2.58
C TYR A 314 1.76 -2.51 1.76
N LEU A 315 1.10 -1.35 1.94
CA LEU A 315 -0.07 -0.98 1.13
C LEU A 315 0.30 -0.74 -0.33
N ALA A 316 1.45 -0.12 -0.60
CA ALA A 316 1.91 0.12 -1.97
C ALA A 316 2.20 -1.20 -2.70
N GLU A 317 2.86 -2.15 -2.04
CA GLU A 317 3.12 -3.49 -2.57
C GLU A 317 1.81 -4.23 -2.91
N LYS A 318 0.87 -4.26 -1.96
CA LYS A 318 -0.43 -4.93 -2.16
C LYS A 318 -1.28 -4.27 -3.24
N LYS A 319 -1.21 -2.95 -3.38
CA LYS A 319 -1.87 -2.23 -4.48
C LYS A 319 -1.24 -2.60 -5.82
N ALA A 320 0.09 -2.65 -5.91
CA ALA A 320 0.79 -3.00 -7.15
C ALA A 320 0.47 -4.42 -7.64
N GLU A 321 0.28 -5.38 -6.71
CA GLU A 321 -0.20 -6.74 -7.04
C GLU A 321 -1.58 -6.70 -7.73
N ILE A 322 -2.51 -5.89 -7.21
CA ILE A 322 -3.86 -5.74 -7.78
C ILE A 322 -3.81 -5.03 -9.14
N ASP A 323 -3.02 -3.97 -9.26
CA ASP A 323 -2.85 -3.24 -10.52
C ASP A 323 -2.31 -4.20 -11.62
N THR A 324 -1.30 -5.00 -11.30
CA THR A 324 -0.76 -6.03 -12.23
C THR A 324 -1.80 -7.09 -12.59
N ALA A 325 -2.60 -7.54 -11.63
CA ALA A 325 -3.68 -8.49 -11.89
C ALA A 325 -4.77 -7.90 -12.80
N SER A 326 -5.06 -6.61 -12.66
CA SER A 326 -6.04 -5.90 -13.50
C SER A 326 -5.58 -5.78 -14.95
N GLU A 327 -4.29 -5.50 -15.18
CA GLU A 327 -3.69 -5.48 -16.52
C GLU A 327 -3.76 -6.86 -17.19
N ASN A 328 -3.50 -7.92 -16.43
CA ASN A 328 -3.63 -9.29 -16.91
C ASN A 328 -5.08 -9.64 -17.31
N ILE A 329 -6.08 -9.18 -16.54
CA ILE A 329 -7.49 -9.37 -16.90
C ILE A 329 -7.81 -8.65 -18.21
N ALA A 330 -7.37 -7.41 -18.40
CA ALA A 330 -7.57 -6.68 -19.65
C ALA A 330 -6.97 -7.45 -20.85
N ARG A 331 -5.78 -8.04 -20.66
CA ARG A 331 -5.14 -8.91 -21.66
C ARG A 331 -5.98 -10.16 -21.95
N PHE A 332 -6.44 -10.89 -20.94
CA PHE A 332 -7.27 -12.08 -21.13
C PHE A 332 -8.61 -11.76 -21.79
N THR A 333 -9.24 -10.64 -21.44
CA THR A 333 -10.47 -10.17 -22.09
C THR A 333 -10.24 -9.91 -23.58
N SER A 334 -9.13 -9.26 -23.95
CA SER A 334 -8.77 -9.05 -25.37
C SER A 334 -8.52 -10.36 -26.12
N GLU A 335 -7.90 -11.35 -25.46
CA GLU A 335 -7.68 -12.68 -26.02
C GLU A 335 -9.00 -13.42 -26.26
N VAL A 336 -9.91 -13.39 -25.28
CA VAL A 336 -11.25 -13.98 -25.41
C VAL A 336 -11.98 -13.38 -26.60
N GLU A 337 -11.97 -12.05 -26.77
CA GLU A 337 -12.60 -11.40 -27.94
C GLU A 337 -11.94 -11.81 -29.26
N ALA A 338 -10.61 -11.90 -29.32
CA ALA A 338 -9.90 -12.40 -30.50
C ALA A 338 -10.29 -13.85 -30.85
N ARG A 339 -10.38 -14.74 -29.84
CA ARG A 339 -10.82 -16.14 -30.03
C ARG A 339 -12.30 -16.22 -30.44
N LYS A 340 -13.17 -15.37 -29.91
CA LYS A 340 -14.59 -15.29 -30.34
C LYS A 340 -14.70 -14.95 -31.82
N VAL A 341 -13.94 -13.96 -32.30
CA VAL A 341 -13.92 -13.59 -33.72
C VAL A 341 -13.40 -14.74 -34.58
N ALA A 342 -12.31 -15.39 -34.16
CA ALA A 342 -11.74 -16.53 -34.87
C ALA A 342 -12.71 -17.72 -34.94
N HIS A 343 -13.39 -18.03 -33.83
CA HIS A 343 -14.41 -19.08 -33.76
C HIS A 343 -15.58 -18.77 -34.72
N ARG A 344 -16.14 -17.56 -34.68
CA ARG A 344 -17.22 -17.13 -35.60
C ARG A 344 -16.80 -17.22 -37.07
N ALA A 345 -15.57 -16.83 -37.39
CA ALA A 345 -15.05 -16.93 -38.75
C ALA A 345 -14.96 -18.40 -39.21
N LYS A 346 -14.49 -19.31 -38.35
CA LYS A 346 -14.43 -20.75 -38.63
C LYS A 346 -15.82 -21.38 -38.74
N CYS A 347 -16.78 -20.99 -37.90
CA CYS A 347 -18.17 -21.45 -38.03
C CYS A 347 -18.75 -21.09 -39.39
N LYS A 348 -18.54 -19.85 -39.84
CA LYS A 348 -18.98 -19.41 -41.17
C LYS A 348 -18.37 -20.24 -42.29
N ILE A 349 -17.07 -20.54 -42.22
CA ILE A 349 -16.40 -21.42 -43.19
C ILE A 349 -17.01 -22.83 -43.16
N ALA A 350 -17.23 -23.40 -41.97
CA ALA A 350 -17.84 -24.71 -41.82
C ALA A 350 -19.27 -24.75 -42.38
N ASP A 351 -20.10 -23.74 -42.12
CA ASP A 351 -21.45 -23.61 -42.68
C ASP A 351 -21.42 -23.49 -44.21
N ASP A 352 -20.49 -22.71 -44.75
CA ASP A 352 -20.31 -22.56 -46.19
C ASP A 352 -19.87 -23.90 -46.81
N GLU A 353 -18.94 -24.64 -46.20
CA GLU A 353 -18.51 -25.96 -46.68
C GLU A 353 -19.57 -27.05 -46.48
N ASP A 354 -20.37 -27.01 -45.42
CA ASP A 354 -21.47 -27.95 -45.19
C ASP A 354 -22.58 -27.73 -46.21
N ARG A 355 -22.91 -26.46 -46.52
CA ARG A 355 -23.81 -26.14 -47.63
C ARG A 355 -23.27 -26.71 -48.93
N LYS A 356 -21.98 -26.46 -49.23
CA LYS A 356 -21.32 -27.00 -50.42
C LYS A 356 -21.40 -28.52 -50.50
N PHE A 357 -21.17 -29.22 -49.38
CA PHE A 357 -21.23 -30.67 -49.32
C PHE A 357 -22.66 -31.20 -49.52
N LYS A 358 -23.66 -30.63 -48.83
CA LYS A 358 -25.08 -31.02 -48.96
C LYS A 358 -25.58 -30.89 -50.40
N TYR A 359 -25.17 -29.81 -51.10
CA TYR A 359 -25.47 -29.64 -52.53
C TYR A 359 -24.85 -30.72 -53.43
N VAL A 360 -23.73 -31.33 -53.02
CA VAL A 360 -23.04 -32.37 -53.79
C VAL A 360 -23.54 -33.77 -53.46
N THR A 361 -23.97 -34.04 -52.22
CA THR A 361 -24.46 -35.37 -51.81
C THR A 361 -25.92 -35.64 -52.11
N GLY A 362 -26.76 -34.62 -52.29
CA GLY A 362 -28.11 -34.76 -52.86
C GLY A 362 -29.04 -35.74 -52.17
N SER A 363 -28.96 -35.90 -50.83
CA SER A 363 -29.66 -36.99 -50.15
C SER A 363 -30.98 -36.64 -49.45
N ASP A 364 -31.29 -35.39 -49.03
CA ASP A 364 -32.37 -35.21 -48.05
C ASP A 364 -33.30 -33.98 -48.23
N ASP A 365 -33.48 -33.45 -49.43
CA ASP A 365 -34.66 -32.59 -49.70
C ASP A 365 -35.17 -32.82 -51.14
N PRO A 366 -36.48 -32.66 -51.37
CA PRO A 366 -37.28 -33.44 -52.30
C PRO A 366 -36.69 -33.39 -53.69
N GLN A 367 -36.61 -34.55 -54.32
CA GLN A 367 -36.33 -34.79 -55.74
C GLN A 367 -35.95 -33.51 -56.51
N PRO A 368 -34.71 -33.37 -57.04
CA PRO A 368 -34.50 -32.38 -58.09
C PRO A 368 -35.66 -32.56 -59.07
N PRO A 369 -36.45 -31.50 -59.36
CA PRO A 369 -37.74 -31.61 -60.03
C PRO A 369 -37.51 -32.54 -61.19
N SER A 370 -38.15 -33.73 -61.10
CA SER A 370 -37.89 -34.92 -61.92
C SER A 370 -37.11 -34.52 -63.15
N SER A 371 -35.79 -34.74 -63.16
CA SER A 371 -34.95 -34.34 -64.30
C SER A 371 -35.78 -34.65 -65.54
N PRO A 372 -36.22 -33.64 -66.31
CA PRO A 372 -36.96 -33.92 -67.52
C PRO A 372 -36.13 -34.95 -68.28
N ALA A 373 -36.83 -35.94 -68.84
CA ALA A 373 -36.23 -37.05 -69.58
C ALA A 373 -35.02 -36.53 -70.37
N PRO A 374 -33.91 -37.27 -70.43
CA PRO A 374 -32.59 -36.73 -70.71
C PRO A 374 -32.55 -36.12 -72.11
N ASP A 375 -32.96 -34.85 -72.17
CA ASP A 375 -33.12 -34.14 -73.42
C ASP A 375 -31.72 -33.95 -74.00
N PRO A 376 -31.58 -34.07 -75.33
CA PRO A 376 -30.32 -33.78 -75.99
C PRO A 376 -29.87 -32.39 -75.59
N ILE A 377 -28.68 -32.30 -75.00
CA ILE A 377 -28.13 -31.01 -74.60
C ILE A 377 -27.72 -30.29 -75.87
N MET A 378 -28.38 -29.16 -76.11
CA MET A 378 -28.04 -28.29 -77.23
C MET A 378 -26.78 -27.50 -76.90
N VAL A 379 -25.67 -27.88 -77.52
CA VAL A 379 -24.43 -27.12 -77.51
C VAL A 379 -24.24 -26.50 -78.88
N GLY A 380 -24.51 -25.20 -78.96
CA GLY A 380 -24.59 -24.49 -80.24
C GLY A 380 -25.64 -25.13 -81.13
N SER A 381 -25.24 -25.58 -82.31
CA SER A 381 -26.11 -26.26 -83.30
C SER A 381 -26.13 -27.79 -83.18
N ARG A 382 -25.44 -28.39 -82.20
CA ARG A 382 -25.35 -29.85 -82.03
C ARG A 382 -26.07 -30.30 -80.76
N ALA A 383 -26.97 -31.26 -80.92
CA ALA A 383 -27.52 -32.06 -79.84
C ALA A 383 -26.49 -33.09 -79.37
N LEU A 384 -26.00 -32.96 -78.14
CA LEU A 384 -25.18 -33.98 -77.48
C LEU A 384 -26.08 -35.01 -76.82
N ALA A 385 -25.87 -36.28 -77.14
CA ALA A 385 -26.56 -37.35 -76.45
C ALA A 385 -26.06 -37.44 -74.99
N PRO A 386 -26.91 -37.84 -74.03
CA PRO A 386 -26.53 -37.96 -72.62
C PRO A 386 -25.25 -38.79 -72.41
N ASN A 387 -25.12 -39.89 -73.15
CA ASN A 387 -23.96 -40.81 -73.09
C ASN A 387 -22.68 -40.17 -73.64
N GLU A 388 -22.76 -39.27 -74.62
CA GLU A 388 -21.59 -38.56 -75.14
C GLU A 388 -20.97 -37.67 -74.06
N ILE A 389 -21.78 -37.09 -73.18
CA ILE A 389 -21.29 -36.23 -72.08
C ILE A 389 -20.51 -37.03 -71.05
N TYR A 390 -20.96 -38.24 -70.71
CA TYR A 390 -20.19 -39.16 -69.86
C TYR A 390 -18.83 -39.48 -70.50
N HIS A 391 -18.79 -39.79 -71.79
CA HIS A 391 -17.53 -40.06 -72.51
C HIS A 391 -16.61 -38.84 -72.61
N ILE A 392 -17.18 -37.63 -72.72
CA ILE A 392 -16.43 -36.37 -72.68
C ILE A 392 -15.85 -36.16 -71.28
N ALA A 393 -16.64 -36.34 -70.22
CA ALA A 393 -16.19 -36.21 -68.84
C ALA A 393 -15.04 -37.19 -68.52
N ASP A 394 -15.18 -38.47 -68.89
CA ASP A 394 -14.16 -39.50 -68.66
C ASP A 394 -12.88 -39.26 -69.47
N ALA A 395 -12.99 -38.66 -70.66
CA ALA A 395 -11.83 -38.27 -71.43
C ALA A 395 -11.12 -37.07 -70.82
N LEU A 396 -11.87 -36.02 -70.45
CA LEU A 396 -11.30 -34.86 -69.78
C LEU A 396 -10.64 -35.25 -68.46
N ARG A 397 -11.21 -36.19 -67.70
CA ARG A 397 -10.60 -36.70 -66.47
C ARG A 397 -9.26 -37.40 -66.71
N ARG A 398 -9.11 -38.12 -67.82
CA ARG A 398 -7.85 -38.80 -68.20
C ARG A 398 -6.79 -37.84 -68.75
N ASP A 399 -7.23 -36.84 -69.52
CA ASP A 399 -6.34 -35.94 -70.25
C ASP A 399 -5.96 -34.69 -69.44
N ALA A 400 -6.77 -34.31 -68.44
CA ALA A 400 -6.49 -33.17 -67.58
C ALA A 400 -5.25 -33.43 -66.71
N LYS A 401 -4.30 -32.49 -66.76
CA LYS A 401 -3.13 -32.50 -65.87
C LYS A 401 -3.56 -32.03 -64.48
N PRO A 402 -3.61 -32.91 -63.46
CA PRO A 402 -3.97 -32.50 -62.13
C PRO A 402 -2.90 -31.55 -61.58
N LYS A 403 -3.36 -30.47 -60.97
CA LYS A 403 -2.57 -29.50 -60.21
C LYS A 403 -3.05 -29.53 -58.76
N SER A 404 -2.21 -29.07 -57.86
CA SER A 404 -2.59 -28.83 -56.48
C SER A 404 -2.93 -27.36 -56.27
N VAL A 405 -3.99 -27.08 -55.52
CA VAL A 405 -4.45 -25.71 -55.23
C VAL A 405 -4.55 -25.54 -53.72
N VAL A 406 -3.87 -24.53 -53.19
CA VAL A 406 -3.92 -24.16 -51.77
C VAL A 406 -5.14 -23.26 -51.54
N THR A 407 -5.94 -23.61 -50.55
CA THR A 407 -7.07 -22.82 -50.07
C THR A 407 -6.94 -22.57 -48.57
N GLN A 408 -7.87 -21.80 -47.99
CA GLN A 408 -7.92 -21.58 -46.54
C GLN A 408 -8.07 -22.89 -45.74
N LEU A 409 -8.73 -23.91 -46.31
CA LEU A 409 -8.91 -25.22 -45.69
C LEU A 409 -7.73 -26.17 -45.95
N GLY A 410 -6.80 -25.81 -46.82
CA GLY A 410 -5.63 -26.63 -47.14
C GLY A 410 -5.47 -26.93 -48.63
N LEU A 411 -4.63 -27.91 -48.92
CA LEU A 411 -4.25 -28.27 -50.28
C LEU A 411 -5.24 -29.29 -50.86
N TYR A 412 -5.87 -28.92 -51.97
CA TYR A 412 -6.62 -29.84 -52.81
C TYR A 412 -5.69 -30.46 -53.85
N GLU A 413 -5.79 -31.77 -54.06
CA GLU A 413 -5.12 -32.48 -55.15
C GLU A 413 -6.11 -32.85 -56.25
N GLY A 414 -5.62 -33.15 -57.45
CA GLY A 414 -6.50 -33.56 -58.56
C GLY A 414 -7.28 -32.41 -59.20
N VAL A 415 -6.82 -31.17 -59.03
CA VAL A 415 -7.52 -29.96 -59.48
C VAL A 415 -7.11 -29.60 -60.90
N CYS A 416 -8.07 -29.16 -61.72
CA CYS A 416 -7.82 -28.61 -63.04
C CYS A 416 -8.38 -27.19 -63.13
N MET A 417 -7.71 -26.30 -63.86
CA MET A 417 -8.27 -24.97 -64.11
C MET A 417 -9.35 -25.06 -65.17
N GLY A 418 -10.42 -24.27 -65.04
CA GLY A 418 -11.47 -24.22 -66.07
C GLY A 418 -10.93 -23.85 -67.46
N SER A 419 -9.88 -23.04 -67.54
CA SER A 419 -9.16 -22.73 -68.78
C SER A 419 -8.58 -23.97 -69.44
N ASP A 420 -8.01 -24.87 -68.64
CA ASP A 420 -7.38 -26.09 -69.11
C ASP A 420 -8.45 -27.05 -69.67
N LEU A 421 -9.62 -27.13 -69.03
CA LEU A 421 -10.77 -27.92 -69.52
C LEU A 421 -11.27 -27.43 -70.88
N VAL A 422 -11.42 -26.11 -71.05
CA VAL A 422 -11.85 -25.51 -72.32
C VAL A 422 -10.83 -25.75 -73.42
N ASP A 423 -9.54 -25.66 -73.12
CA ASP A 423 -8.48 -25.90 -74.10
C ASP A 423 -8.34 -27.38 -74.48
N LEU A 424 -8.59 -28.30 -73.54
CA LEU A 424 -8.66 -29.75 -73.83
C LEU A 424 -9.84 -30.09 -74.73
N LEU A 425 -11.03 -29.54 -74.45
CA LEU A 425 -12.20 -29.70 -75.31
C LEU A 425 -11.95 -29.15 -76.72
N ARG A 426 -11.31 -27.97 -76.84
CA ARG A 426 -10.95 -27.39 -78.13
C ARG A 426 -10.04 -28.30 -78.95
N LYS A 427 -9.04 -28.92 -78.31
CA LYS A 427 -8.11 -29.84 -78.99
C LYS A 427 -8.79 -31.10 -79.48
N ARG A 428 -9.73 -31.65 -78.70
CA ARG A 428 -10.40 -32.92 -78.99
C ARG A 428 -11.54 -32.77 -80.01
N HIS A 429 -12.17 -31.59 -80.02
CA HIS A 429 -13.29 -31.27 -80.90
C HIS A 429 -12.97 -30.04 -81.74
N ALA A 430 -11.95 -30.17 -82.61
CA ALA A 430 -11.48 -29.09 -83.47
C ALA A 430 -12.57 -28.50 -84.41
N GLY A 431 -13.70 -29.21 -84.59
CA GLY A 431 -14.86 -28.78 -85.37
C GLY A 431 -15.91 -27.93 -84.62
N VAL A 432 -15.78 -27.73 -83.31
CA VAL A 432 -16.72 -26.90 -82.50
C VAL A 432 -16.09 -25.52 -82.31
N SER A 433 -16.43 -24.57 -83.18
CA SER A 433 -15.65 -23.34 -83.38
C SER A 433 -15.96 -22.16 -82.45
N PRO A 434 -17.13 -22.03 -81.76
CA PRO A 434 -17.30 -20.98 -80.76
C PRO A 434 -16.77 -21.41 -79.38
N ARG A 435 -15.83 -20.64 -78.83
CA ARG A 435 -15.45 -20.69 -77.40
C ARG A 435 -16.65 -20.64 -76.42
N PRO A 436 -17.76 -19.92 -76.67
CA PRO A 436 -18.95 -20.00 -75.80
C PRO A 436 -19.58 -21.40 -75.76
N ASP A 437 -19.58 -22.14 -76.86
CA ASP A 437 -20.17 -23.50 -76.92
C ASP A 437 -19.37 -24.47 -76.03
N LEU A 438 -18.03 -24.36 -76.04
CA LEU A 438 -17.16 -25.14 -75.15
C LEU A 438 -17.38 -24.81 -73.67
N LYS A 439 -17.64 -23.54 -73.34
CA LYS A 439 -18.03 -23.14 -71.98
C LYS A 439 -19.41 -23.70 -71.62
N GLY A 440 -20.33 -23.78 -72.57
CA GLY A 440 -21.62 -24.45 -72.42
C GLY A 440 -21.45 -25.92 -72.02
N ILE A 441 -20.59 -26.67 -72.72
CA ILE A 441 -20.26 -28.06 -72.36
C ILE A 441 -19.73 -28.14 -70.92
N CYS A 442 -18.78 -27.28 -70.54
CA CYS A 442 -18.27 -27.26 -69.17
C CYS A 442 -19.33 -26.85 -68.14
N GLY A 443 -20.24 -25.94 -68.51
CA GLY A 443 -21.41 -25.57 -67.71
C GLY A 443 -22.35 -26.75 -67.48
N GLU A 444 -22.54 -27.59 -68.49
CA GLU A 444 -23.34 -28.82 -68.39
C GLU A 444 -22.64 -29.91 -67.58
N LEU A 445 -21.31 -30.04 -67.72
CA LEU A 445 -20.51 -30.93 -66.85
C LEU A 445 -20.60 -30.50 -65.39
N LEU A 446 -20.64 -29.19 -65.12
CA LEU A 446 -20.83 -28.60 -63.80
C LEU A 446 -22.26 -28.82 -63.29
N ALA A 447 -23.27 -28.55 -64.11
CA ALA A 447 -24.69 -28.73 -63.77
C ALA A 447 -25.02 -30.19 -63.46
N ARG A 448 -24.44 -31.13 -64.22
CA ARG A 448 -24.57 -32.58 -64.02
C ARG A 448 -23.58 -33.16 -62.99
N ARG A 449 -22.83 -32.31 -62.27
CA ARG A 449 -21.92 -32.68 -61.16
C ARG A 449 -20.76 -33.63 -61.54
N PHE A 450 -20.32 -33.64 -62.80
CA PHE A 450 -19.07 -34.33 -63.18
C PHE A 450 -17.84 -33.61 -62.66
N ILE A 451 -17.92 -32.28 -62.59
CA ILE A 451 -16.91 -31.40 -62.02
C ILE A 451 -17.52 -30.56 -60.90
N THR A 452 -16.72 -30.29 -59.88
CA THR A 452 -17.11 -29.49 -58.71
C THR A 452 -16.14 -28.31 -58.58
N PRO A 453 -16.63 -27.06 -58.46
CA PRO A 453 -15.77 -25.91 -58.25
C PRO A 453 -15.21 -25.99 -56.83
N ILE A 454 -13.91 -25.75 -56.69
CA ILE A 454 -13.23 -25.78 -55.38
C ILE A 454 -13.39 -24.44 -54.66
N THR A 455 -13.45 -23.35 -55.42
CA THR A 455 -13.61 -22.00 -54.89
C THR A 455 -14.78 -21.30 -55.59
N GLY A 456 -15.58 -20.57 -54.82
CA GLY A 456 -16.73 -19.80 -55.31
C GLY A 456 -18.08 -20.44 -54.97
N PRO A 457 -19.20 -19.78 -55.34
CA PRO A 457 -20.54 -20.32 -55.16
C PRO A 457 -20.75 -21.53 -56.07
N HIS A 458 -21.41 -22.59 -55.58
CA HIS A 458 -21.70 -23.77 -56.41
C HIS A 458 -22.69 -23.49 -57.54
N ASP A 459 -23.55 -22.49 -57.37
CA ASP A 459 -24.57 -22.13 -58.36
C ASP A 459 -24.05 -21.11 -59.38
N ALA A 460 -22.77 -20.74 -59.29
CA ALA A 460 -22.16 -19.86 -60.27
C ALA A 460 -22.01 -20.59 -61.62
N PRO A 461 -22.25 -19.90 -62.75
CA PRO A 461 -21.98 -20.46 -64.06
C PRO A 461 -20.50 -20.81 -64.19
N PHE A 462 -20.20 -21.77 -65.08
CA PHE A 462 -18.83 -22.19 -65.32
C PHE A 462 -17.94 -20.99 -65.69
N ALA A 463 -16.84 -20.83 -64.96
CA ALA A 463 -15.90 -19.74 -65.12
C ALA A 463 -14.48 -20.30 -65.35
N PRO A 464 -13.84 -19.97 -66.48
CA PRO A 464 -12.56 -20.57 -66.84
C PRO A 464 -11.39 -20.21 -65.90
N ASN A 465 -11.52 -19.16 -65.11
CA ASN A 465 -10.53 -18.74 -64.12
C ASN A 465 -10.66 -19.48 -62.78
N LEU A 466 -11.67 -20.34 -62.60
CA LEU A 466 -11.85 -21.09 -61.36
C LEU A 466 -11.20 -22.49 -61.41
N PRO A 467 -10.72 -23.00 -60.27
CA PRO A 467 -10.30 -24.38 -60.10
C PRO A 467 -11.48 -25.33 -59.93
N TYR A 468 -11.42 -26.48 -60.62
CA TYR A 468 -12.42 -27.55 -60.59
C TYR A 468 -11.77 -28.90 -60.26
N CYS A 469 -12.45 -29.76 -59.52
CA CYS A 469 -12.07 -31.16 -59.33
C CYS A 469 -13.08 -32.09 -59.98
N PHE A 470 -12.62 -33.22 -60.52
CA PHE A 470 -13.51 -34.29 -60.97
C PHE A 470 -14.03 -35.08 -59.77
N GLY A 471 -15.35 -35.24 -59.68
CA GLY A 471 -15.99 -35.92 -58.55
C GLY A 471 -16.00 -35.11 -57.25
N ARG A 472 -15.94 -35.82 -56.11
CA ARG A 472 -16.00 -35.19 -54.78
C ARG A 472 -14.69 -34.49 -54.46
N PRO A 473 -14.72 -33.22 -54.03
CA PRO A 473 -13.53 -32.51 -53.61
C PRO A 473 -12.94 -33.18 -52.36
N MET A 474 -11.68 -33.57 -52.44
CA MET A 474 -10.92 -34.18 -51.35
C MET A 474 -9.66 -33.37 -51.09
N LEU A 475 -9.32 -33.17 -49.81
CA LEU A 475 -8.04 -32.59 -49.43
C LEU A 475 -6.92 -33.61 -49.62
N LYS A 476 -5.66 -33.15 -49.70
CA LYS A 476 -4.48 -34.03 -49.72
C LYS A 476 -4.40 -34.99 -48.53
N SER A 477 -4.99 -34.60 -47.39
CA SER A 477 -5.11 -35.46 -46.22
C SER A 477 -6.03 -36.67 -46.42
N GLY A 478 -6.79 -36.73 -47.53
CA GLY A 478 -7.82 -37.72 -47.76
C GLY A 478 -9.12 -37.46 -46.99
N GLU A 479 -9.23 -36.31 -46.32
CA GLU A 479 -10.42 -35.90 -45.59
C GLU A 479 -11.29 -34.97 -46.45
N PRO A 480 -12.63 -35.09 -46.40
CA PRO A 480 -13.48 -34.15 -47.09
C PRO A 480 -13.43 -32.75 -46.41
N PRO A 481 -13.50 -31.65 -47.16
CA PRO A 481 -13.31 -30.29 -46.64
C PRO A 481 -14.25 -29.89 -45.52
N HIS A 482 -15.52 -30.28 -45.62
CA HIS A 482 -16.53 -29.98 -44.60
C HIS A 482 -16.21 -30.65 -43.25
N ALA A 483 -15.72 -31.90 -43.26
CA ALA A 483 -15.31 -32.60 -42.04
C ALA A 483 -14.11 -31.92 -41.38
N LYS A 484 -13.13 -31.49 -42.19
CA LYS A 484 -12.00 -30.71 -41.68
C LYS A 484 -12.46 -29.37 -41.10
N ALA A 485 -13.33 -28.65 -41.79
CA ALA A 485 -13.85 -27.36 -41.33
C ALA A 485 -14.60 -27.50 -39.99
N ARG A 486 -15.41 -28.55 -39.82
CA ARG A 486 -16.06 -28.88 -38.54
C ARG A 486 -15.04 -29.15 -37.44
N ARG A 487 -13.99 -29.94 -37.71
CA ARG A 487 -12.91 -30.16 -36.73
C ARG A 487 -12.21 -28.85 -36.35
N GLU A 488 -11.95 -27.96 -37.30
CA GLU A 488 -11.35 -26.65 -37.01
C GLU A 488 -12.25 -25.75 -36.14
N VAL A 489 -13.58 -25.85 -36.30
CA VAL A 489 -14.56 -25.20 -35.41
C VAL A 489 -14.49 -25.79 -34.01
N GLU A 490 -14.47 -27.12 -33.87
CA GLU A 490 -14.34 -27.78 -32.56
C GLU A 490 -13.05 -27.37 -31.85
N VAL A 491 -11.92 -27.33 -32.56
CA VAL A 491 -10.63 -26.85 -32.02
C VAL A 491 -10.73 -25.38 -31.60
N ALA A 492 -11.33 -24.53 -32.43
CA ALA A 492 -11.50 -23.11 -32.09
C ALA A 492 -12.44 -22.88 -30.91
N LYS A 493 -13.46 -23.73 -30.76
CA LYS A 493 -14.37 -23.72 -29.62
C LYS A 493 -13.61 -24.11 -28.34
N ALA A 494 -12.85 -25.21 -28.38
CA ALA A 494 -12.03 -25.63 -27.25
C ALA A 494 -11.00 -24.55 -26.84
N GLU A 495 -10.39 -23.87 -27.81
CA GLU A 495 -9.51 -22.74 -27.57
C GLU A 495 -10.22 -21.53 -26.94
N LEU A 496 -11.44 -21.22 -27.39
CA LEU A 496 -12.26 -20.16 -26.84
C LEU A 496 -12.69 -20.50 -25.40
N ASP A 497 -13.17 -21.72 -25.16
CA ASP A 497 -13.58 -22.19 -23.83
C ASP A 497 -12.38 -22.13 -22.86
N ALA A 498 -11.20 -22.58 -23.28
CA ALA A 498 -9.97 -22.46 -22.49
C ALA A 498 -9.57 -21.01 -22.18
N ALA A 499 -9.75 -20.08 -23.12
CA ALA A 499 -9.50 -18.66 -22.90
C ALA A 499 -10.51 -18.05 -21.92
N VAL A 500 -11.79 -18.43 -22.01
CA VAL A 500 -12.84 -18.01 -21.08
C VAL A 500 -12.55 -18.52 -19.67
N ASP A 501 -12.15 -19.78 -19.53
CA ASP A 501 -11.76 -20.36 -18.23
C ASP A 501 -10.51 -19.69 -17.64
N ALA A 502 -9.55 -19.29 -18.48
CA ALA A 502 -8.39 -18.52 -18.04
C ALA A 502 -8.79 -17.12 -17.54
N ALA A 503 -9.66 -16.42 -18.28
CA ALA A 503 -10.19 -15.13 -17.87
C ALA A 503 -11.00 -15.23 -16.57
N ALA A 504 -11.87 -16.24 -16.44
CA ALA A 504 -12.66 -16.49 -15.24
C ALA A 504 -11.78 -16.75 -14.01
N ARG A 505 -10.70 -17.54 -14.16
CA ARG A 505 -9.71 -17.75 -13.09
C ARG A 505 -8.98 -16.47 -12.72
N ALA A 506 -8.61 -15.63 -13.70
CA ALA A 506 -7.99 -14.34 -13.43
C ALA A 506 -8.92 -13.39 -12.65
N VAL A 507 -10.21 -13.35 -13.02
CA VAL A 507 -11.25 -12.59 -12.29
C VAL A 507 -11.45 -13.13 -10.87
N GLY A 508 -11.45 -14.45 -10.67
CA GLY A 508 -11.44 -15.05 -9.34
C GLY A 508 -10.20 -14.65 -8.52
N GLY A 509 -9.04 -14.62 -9.16
CA GLY A 509 -7.78 -14.22 -8.55
C GLY A 509 -7.76 -12.76 -8.09
N ILE A 510 -8.19 -11.80 -8.92
CA ILE A 510 -8.25 -10.39 -8.51
C ILE A 510 -9.23 -10.18 -7.35
N ARG A 511 -10.34 -10.92 -7.32
CA ARG A 511 -11.31 -10.84 -6.22
C ARG A 511 -10.67 -11.23 -4.88
N ALA A 512 -9.93 -12.33 -4.85
CA ALA A 512 -9.19 -12.75 -3.67
C ALA A 512 -8.12 -11.73 -3.25
N LEU A 513 -7.43 -11.10 -4.22
CA LEU A 513 -6.46 -10.02 -3.93
C LEU A 513 -7.15 -8.78 -3.34
N VAL A 514 -8.30 -8.38 -3.88
CA VAL A 514 -9.09 -7.25 -3.36
C VAL A 514 -9.55 -7.52 -1.94
N GLU A 515 -10.07 -8.71 -1.65
CA GLU A 515 -10.45 -9.13 -0.29
C GLU A 515 -9.25 -9.07 0.68
N GLY A 516 -8.11 -9.62 0.28
CA GLY A 516 -6.88 -9.55 1.05
C GLY A 516 -6.40 -8.11 1.29
N TYR A 517 -6.55 -7.23 0.30
CA TYR A 517 -6.22 -5.81 0.44
C TYR A 517 -7.14 -5.11 1.44
N VAL A 518 -8.45 -5.35 1.40
CA VAL A 518 -9.42 -4.77 2.35
C VAL A 518 -9.08 -5.18 3.79
N GLU A 519 -8.70 -6.44 4.01
CA GLU A 519 -8.27 -6.93 5.32
C GLU A 519 -6.98 -6.26 5.80
N VAL A 520 -6.01 -6.09 4.89
CA VAL A 520 -4.77 -5.35 5.17
C VAL A 520 -5.07 -3.90 5.53
N ALA A 521 -5.87 -3.20 4.73
CA ALA A 521 -6.27 -1.82 4.99
C ALA A 521 -6.98 -1.68 6.35
N GLY A 522 -7.89 -2.59 6.69
CA GLY A 522 -8.55 -2.61 8.00
C GLY A 522 -7.61 -2.92 9.18
N ARG A 523 -6.51 -3.65 8.96
CA ARG A 523 -5.44 -3.81 9.97
C ARG A 523 -4.60 -2.55 10.11
N VAL A 524 -4.23 -1.91 9.01
CA VAL A 524 -3.47 -0.66 9.00
C VAL A 524 -4.25 0.44 9.73
N GLU A 525 -5.56 0.57 9.46
CA GLU A 525 -6.40 1.58 10.11
C GLU A 525 -6.48 1.35 11.62
N ARG A 526 -6.63 0.09 12.06
CA ARG A 526 -6.61 -0.25 13.49
C ARG A 526 -5.27 0.10 14.13
N ALA A 527 -4.16 -0.29 13.50
CA ALA A 527 -2.82 0.02 13.98
C ALA A 527 -2.59 1.53 14.08
N ARG A 528 -3.02 2.29 13.06
CA ARG A 528 -2.96 3.76 13.05
C ARG A 528 -3.71 4.34 14.24
N LEU A 529 -4.98 3.98 14.43
CA LEU A 529 -5.80 4.50 15.52
C LEU A 529 -5.23 4.16 16.90
N THR A 530 -4.75 2.92 17.09
CA THR A 530 -4.12 2.51 18.36
C THR A 530 -2.82 3.26 18.62
N THR A 531 -1.91 3.32 17.65
CA THR A 531 -0.61 4.01 17.84
C THR A 531 -0.80 5.52 18.00
N THR A 532 -1.76 6.13 17.31
CA THR A 532 -2.08 7.56 17.45
C THR A 532 -2.66 7.85 18.82
N ARG A 533 -3.60 7.04 19.31
CA ARG A 533 -4.15 7.17 20.67
C ARG A 533 -3.05 7.06 21.72
N ASP A 534 -2.23 6.03 21.62
CA ASP A 534 -1.16 5.77 22.57
C ASP A 534 -0.08 6.88 22.53
N ALA A 535 0.21 7.41 21.34
CA ALA A 535 1.09 8.57 21.16
C ALA A 535 0.54 9.84 21.84
N VAL A 536 -0.76 10.14 21.69
CA VAL A 536 -1.38 11.31 22.34
C VAL A 536 -1.34 11.18 23.87
N LEU A 537 -1.67 10.00 24.40
CA LEU A 537 -1.58 9.72 25.84
C LEU A 537 -0.13 9.79 26.35
N ALA A 538 0.84 9.36 25.55
CA ALA A 538 2.26 9.49 25.87
C ALA A 538 2.72 10.96 25.90
N ILE A 539 2.25 11.80 24.98
CA ILE A 539 2.51 13.25 24.99
C ILE A 539 1.94 13.88 26.26
N GLU A 540 0.67 13.59 26.58
CA GLU A 540 -0.01 14.15 27.76
C GLU A 540 0.70 13.75 29.05
N SER A 541 0.97 12.45 29.23
CA SER A 541 1.65 11.95 30.42
C SER A 541 3.07 12.48 30.56
N ALA A 542 3.85 12.56 29.47
CA ALA A 542 5.18 13.16 29.49
C ALA A 542 5.13 14.64 29.90
N GLN A 543 4.14 15.39 29.41
CA GLN A 543 3.94 16.80 29.78
C GLN A 543 3.57 16.96 31.26
N VAL A 544 2.65 16.14 31.79
CA VAL A 544 2.26 16.18 33.22
C VAL A 544 3.45 15.84 34.11
N ILE A 545 4.25 14.82 33.75
CA ILE A 545 5.44 14.43 34.52
C ILE A 545 6.48 15.56 34.48
N ALA A 546 6.76 16.14 33.31
CA ALA A 546 7.71 17.24 33.17
C ALA A 546 7.28 18.47 33.99
N ALA A 547 5.99 18.85 33.92
CA ALA A 547 5.45 19.94 34.71
C ALA A 547 5.54 19.68 36.22
N GLY A 548 5.21 18.46 36.66
CA GLY A 548 5.32 18.07 38.07
C GLY A 548 6.77 18.06 38.58
N GLN A 549 7.73 17.67 37.74
CA GLN A 549 9.16 17.72 38.08
C GLN A 549 9.67 19.16 38.15
N ALA A 550 9.31 20.01 37.17
CA ALA A 550 9.65 21.43 37.19
C ALA A 550 9.05 22.13 38.43
N TRP A 551 7.80 21.82 38.80
CA TRP A 551 7.20 22.35 40.02
C TRP A 551 7.97 21.93 41.27
N LYS A 552 8.42 20.67 41.36
CA LYS A 552 9.20 20.17 42.51
C LYS A 552 10.54 20.86 42.67
N VAL A 553 11.24 21.17 41.57
CA VAL A 553 12.49 21.97 41.56
C VAL A 553 12.22 23.32 42.26
N TRP A 554 11.15 24.01 41.86
CA TRP A 554 10.79 25.30 42.48
C TRP A 554 10.24 25.19 43.90
N ALA A 555 9.48 24.13 44.22
CA ALA A 555 8.90 23.92 45.54
C ALA A 555 9.94 23.47 46.58
N ALA A 556 10.91 22.64 46.20
CA ALA A 556 12.03 22.27 47.07
C ALA A 556 12.86 23.50 47.45
N ALA A 557 12.99 24.45 46.53
CA ALA A 557 13.59 25.75 46.82
C ALA A 557 12.76 26.57 47.84
N GLY A 558 11.46 26.30 47.99
CA GLY A 558 10.61 26.90 49.02
C GLY A 558 10.75 26.24 50.39
N ASP A 559 10.68 24.91 50.46
CA ASP A 559 10.71 24.16 51.72
C ASP A 559 12.10 24.08 52.36
N ALA A 560 13.17 24.21 51.57
CA ALA A 560 14.55 24.29 52.06
C ALA A 560 14.98 25.72 52.49
N GLY A 561 14.07 26.69 52.53
CA GLY A 561 14.38 28.08 52.90
C GLY A 561 15.29 28.82 51.90
N SER A 562 15.44 28.31 50.67
CA SER A 562 16.47 28.80 49.73
C SER A 562 15.97 29.77 48.65
N VAL A 563 14.68 29.78 48.30
CA VAL A 563 14.12 30.69 47.28
C VAL A 563 12.66 31.11 47.54
N GLY A 564 11.83 30.29 48.21
CA GLY A 564 10.37 30.53 48.28
C GLY A 564 9.89 31.69 49.15
N LEU A 565 10.75 32.20 50.02
CA LEU A 565 10.69 33.58 50.47
C LEU A 565 12.12 34.08 50.33
N LEU A 566 12.30 35.37 50.09
CA LEU A 566 13.50 36.05 50.57
C LEU A 566 13.84 35.38 51.92
N GLN A 567 15.02 34.75 52.03
CA GLN A 567 15.59 34.55 53.37
C GLN A 567 15.30 35.86 54.12
N PRO A 568 14.82 35.83 55.39
CA PRO A 568 14.75 37.07 56.15
C PRO A 568 16.06 37.81 55.86
N PRO A 569 15.97 39.05 55.34
CA PRO A 569 17.09 39.71 54.67
C PRO A 569 18.33 39.42 55.50
N PRO A 570 19.39 38.82 54.91
CA PRO A 570 20.49 38.26 55.68
C PRO A 570 20.84 39.27 56.76
N GLU A 571 20.76 38.86 58.03
CA GLU A 571 20.86 39.79 59.14
C GLU A 571 22.04 40.70 58.87
N GLN A 572 21.77 41.99 58.66
CA GLN A 572 22.77 42.93 58.15
C GLN A 572 24.01 42.90 59.05
N ASP A 573 23.79 42.67 60.34
CA ASP A 573 24.79 42.52 61.37
C ASP A 573 25.66 41.26 61.17
N ALA A 574 25.09 40.11 60.81
CA ALA A 574 25.86 38.90 60.52
C ALA A 574 26.77 39.07 59.29
N GLY A 575 26.32 39.83 58.29
CA GLY A 575 27.15 40.13 57.12
C GLY A 575 28.23 41.17 57.36
N LEU A 576 27.93 42.19 58.16
CA LEU A 576 28.93 43.13 58.64
C LEU A 576 29.96 42.44 59.54
N GLU A 577 29.54 41.53 60.42
CA GLU A 577 30.40 40.73 61.29
C GLU A 577 31.33 39.83 60.47
N TYR A 578 30.80 39.15 59.45
CA TYR A 578 31.61 38.34 58.53
C TYR A 578 32.66 39.20 57.79
N ILE A 579 32.26 40.35 57.22
CA ILE A 579 33.18 41.26 56.54
C ILE A 579 34.24 41.76 57.52
N ALA A 580 33.84 42.15 58.73
CA ALA A 580 34.73 42.65 59.76
C ALA A 580 35.71 41.58 60.26
N MET A 581 35.27 40.33 60.43
CA MET A 581 36.14 39.19 60.74
C MET A 581 37.13 38.91 59.61
N LYS A 582 36.65 38.80 58.37
CA LYS A 582 37.45 38.45 57.18
C LYS A 582 38.51 39.49 56.84
N HIS A 583 38.20 40.76 57.03
CA HIS A 583 39.12 41.86 56.77
C HIS A 583 39.89 42.32 58.03
N GLY A 584 39.80 41.58 59.14
CA GLY A 584 40.55 41.85 60.37
C GLY A 584 40.18 43.16 61.07
N MET A 585 38.96 43.67 60.83
CA MET A 585 38.45 44.90 61.45
C MET A 585 37.89 44.69 62.86
N VAL A 586 37.59 43.44 63.24
CA VAL A 586 37.30 43.11 64.64
C VAL A 586 38.63 43.01 65.40
N LYS A 587 39.03 44.10 66.05
CA LYS A 587 39.96 44.00 67.18
C LYS A 587 39.19 43.31 68.30
N LEU A 588 39.42 42.02 68.49
CA LEU A 588 39.03 41.37 69.75
C LEU A 588 39.51 42.29 70.88
N PRO A 589 38.63 42.73 71.81
CA PRO A 589 39.10 43.45 72.98
C PRO A 589 40.19 42.59 73.59
N GLY A 590 41.40 43.14 73.65
CA GLY A 590 42.57 42.37 74.07
C GLY A 590 42.23 41.66 75.38
N LYS A 591 42.64 40.39 75.51
CA LYS A 591 42.45 39.50 76.68
C LYS A 591 42.81 40.08 78.07
N ARG A 592 43.16 41.37 78.16
CA ARG A 592 43.24 42.14 79.41
C ARG A 592 41.88 42.50 79.99
N ALA A 593 40.83 42.75 79.18
CA ALA A 593 39.52 43.14 79.73
C ALA A 593 38.76 41.97 80.37
N GLU A 594 38.81 40.76 79.78
CA GLU A 594 38.18 39.57 80.37
C GLU A 594 38.84 39.13 81.68
N LYS A 595 40.10 39.50 81.94
CA LYS A 595 40.74 39.24 83.23
C LYS A 595 40.24 40.18 84.33
N GLU A 596 39.91 41.44 84.00
CA GLU A 596 39.35 42.40 84.96
C GLU A 596 37.88 42.12 85.28
N GLU A 597 37.09 41.65 84.31
CA GLU A 597 35.67 41.35 84.52
C GLU A 597 35.47 39.97 85.21
N ALA A 598 36.32 38.98 84.91
CA ALA A 598 36.34 37.71 85.64
C ALA A 598 36.81 37.86 87.10
N GLU A 599 37.66 38.85 87.43
CA GLU A 599 38.03 39.16 88.83
C GLU A 599 36.91 39.91 89.58
N ALA A 600 35.99 40.58 88.88
CA ALA A 600 34.90 41.34 89.49
C ALA A 600 33.65 40.49 89.82
N VAL A 601 33.42 39.36 89.14
CA VAL A 601 32.21 38.52 89.32
C VAL A 601 32.40 37.42 90.38
N VAL A 602 33.64 37.10 90.77
CA VAL A 602 33.94 36.05 91.76
C VAL A 602 33.36 36.30 93.17
N PRO A 603 33.21 37.55 93.68
CA PRO A 603 32.57 37.74 95.00
C PRO A 603 31.04 37.55 94.99
N SER A 604 30.35 37.75 93.85
CA SER A 604 28.88 37.76 93.81
C SER A 604 28.25 36.37 93.63
N VAL A 605 28.98 35.41 93.07
CA VAL A 605 28.48 34.03 92.86
C VAL A 605 28.65 33.18 94.12
N VAL A 606 29.59 33.53 95.01
CA VAL A 606 29.79 32.81 96.28
C VAL A 606 28.66 33.09 97.29
N GLU A 607 28.00 34.25 97.24
CA GLU A 607 26.83 34.52 98.09
C GLU A 607 25.53 33.87 97.57
N ALA A 608 25.36 33.74 96.25
CA ALA A 608 24.15 33.15 95.66
C ALA A 608 24.11 31.62 95.75
N VAL A 609 25.26 30.94 95.80
CA VAL A 609 25.33 29.46 95.87
C VAL A 609 25.15 28.91 97.29
N THR A 610 25.17 29.75 98.33
CA THR A 610 24.90 29.32 99.72
C THR A 610 23.42 29.33 100.13
N GLU A 611 22.51 29.91 99.35
CA GLU A 611 21.07 29.95 99.68
C GLU A 611 20.20 28.89 98.98
N GLU A 612 20.76 28.12 98.03
CA GLU A 612 20.00 27.15 97.23
C GLU A 612 20.44 25.69 97.44
N VAL A 613 20.83 25.35 98.67
CA VAL A 613 21.04 23.96 99.11
C VAL A 613 20.12 23.66 100.29
N GLY A 614 18.96 23.05 100.00
CA GLY A 614 18.17 22.39 101.05
C GLY A 614 16.65 22.43 100.89
N ARG A 615 16.11 21.86 99.82
CA ARG A 615 14.78 21.24 99.87
C ARG A 615 14.82 19.88 99.19
N VAL A 616 14.98 18.85 100.00
CA VAL A 616 14.69 17.46 99.66
C VAL A 616 13.25 17.23 100.10
N ASP A 617 12.41 16.77 99.19
CA ASP A 617 11.04 16.35 99.44
C ASP A 617 10.99 14.92 100.00
N ASP A 618 9.87 14.58 100.64
CA ASP A 618 9.66 13.34 101.42
C ASP A 618 9.72 12.03 100.60
N GLU A 619 10.00 12.12 99.29
CA GLU A 619 10.19 10.98 98.39
C GLU A 619 11.66 10.78 97.95
N GLY A 620 12.61 11.57 98.47
CA GLY A 620 14.04 11.32 98.30
C GLY A 620 14.53 11.47 96.85
N GLN A 621 13.87 12.29 96.04
CA GLN A 621 14.33 12.61 94.68
C GLN A 621 14.89 14.03 94.62
N VAL A 622 16.16 14.14 94.25
CA VAL A 622 16.76 15.43 93.91
C VAL A 622 16.18 15.85 92.55
N VAL A 623 15.25 16.80 92.55
CA VAL A 623 14.79 17.44 91.31
C VAL A 623 15.87 18.42 90.86
N GLY A 624 16.57 18.06 89.78
CA GLY A 624 17.52 18.91 89.07
C GLY A 624 16.92 19.42 87.78
#